data_AF-A0A554LQ81-F1
#
_entry.id   AF-A0A554LQ81-F1
#
_cell.length_a   1.000
_cell.length_b   1.000
_cell.length_c   1.000
_cell.angle_alpha   90.00
_cell.angle_beta   90.00
_cell.angle_gamma   90.00
#
_symmetry.space_group_name_H-M   'P 1'
#
loop_
_entity.id
_entity.type
_entity.pdbx_description
1 polymer ?
#
loop_
_entity_poly.entity_id
_entity_poly.type
_entity_poly.pdbx_seq_one_letter_code
_entity_poly.pdbx_strand_id
1 'polypeptide(L)'
;MAIVFISPKQRQKIFFLGIIILFLLVLVVISLSVFLAKTKEVPPEQVFNRPKINVNINILESNEIKGLVPFAEMETEFSYEALTEKGKGEKGKVLAVSIEEARKILEGLNLSVVKIEEVGIGRENPFEPYYQTITSTKTKKK
;
A
#
# COMPACT_ATOMS: atom_id res chain seq x y z
N MET A 1 -22.29 -62.57 57.45
CA MET A 1 -21.42 -61.53 56.87
C MET A 1 -22.09 -60.99 55.62
N ALA A 2 -22.60 -59.75 55.65
CA ALA A 2 -23.20 -59.12 54.47
C ALA A 2 -22.11 -58.28 53.78
N ILE A 3 -21.66 -58.71 52.62
CA ILE A 3 -20.76 -57.92 51.77
C ILE A 3 -21.65 -56.98 50.96
N VAL A 4 -21.71 -55.72 51.38
CA VAL A 4 -22.50 -54.69 50.71
C VAL A 4 -21.78 -54.30 49.42
N PHE A 5 -22.30 -54.80 48.29
CA PHE A 5 -21.86 -54.39 46.95
C PHE A 5 -22.38 -52.97 46.68
N ILE A 6 -21.56 -51.96 46.97
CA ILE A 6 -21.82 -50.60 46.51
C ILE A 6 -21.74 -50.58 44.98
N SER A 7 -22.87 -50.27 44.34
CA SER A 7 -22.98 -50.14 42.89
C SER A 7 -21.90 -49.20 42.35
N PRO A 8 -21.02 -49.64 41.43
CA PRO A 8 -19.91 -48.83 40.92
C PRO A 8 -20.39 -47.58 40.19
N LYS A 9 -21.66 -47.56 39.73
CA LYS A 9 -22.27 -46.43 39.01
C LYS A 9 -22.37 -45.16 39.87
N GLN A 10 -22.58 -45.27 41.18
CA GLN A 10 -22.66 -44.09 42.05
C GLN A 10 -21.28 -43.47 42.31
N ARG A 11 -20.26 -44.31 42.55
CA ARG A 11 -18.87 -43.85 42.72
C ARG A 11 -18.31 -43.22 41.45
N GLN A 12 -18.62 -43.79 40.28
CA GLN A 12 -18.27 -43.22 38.98
C GLN A 12 -18.90 -41.83 38.78
N LYS A 13 -20.19 -41.64 39.10
CA LYS A 13 -20.86 -40.33 38.98
C LYS A 13 -20.18 -39.25 39.85
N ILE A 14 -19.83 -39.58 41.09
CA ILE A 14 -19.14 -38.64 42.00
C ILE A 14 -17.74 -38.31 41.48
N PHE A 15 -17.03 -39.30 40.94
CA PHE A 15 -15.71 -39.10 40.33
C PHE A 15 -15.78 -38.17 39.12
N PHE A 16 -16.72 -38.40 38.19
CA PHE A 16 -16.94 -37.52 37.04
C PHE A 16 -17.39 -36.12 37.46
N LEU A 17 -18.27 -36.00 38.46
CA LEU A 17 -18.69 -34.71 39.01
C LEU A 17 -17.49 -33.93 39.56
N GLY A 18 -16.59 -34.59 40.28
CA GLY A 18 -15.35 -33.99 40.78
C GLY A 18 -14.46 -33.46 39.65
N ILE A 19 -14.29 -34.24 38.58
CA ILE A 19 -13.51 -33.82 37.40
C ILE A 19 -14.15 -32.60 36.73
N ILE A 20 -15.48 -32.60 36.56
CA ILE A 20 -16.20 -31.48 35.93
C ILE A 20 -16.03 -30.21 36.75
N ILE A 21 -16.17 -30.29 38.08
CA ILE A 21 -15.99 -29.14 38.97
C ILE A 21 -14.55 -28.62 38.89
N LEU A 22 -13.56 -29.52 38.92
CA LEU A 22 -12.15 -29.15 38.80
C LEU A 22 -11.87 -28.43 37.47
N PHE A 23 -12.38 -28.98 36.36
CA PHE A 23 -12.21 -28.39 35.04
C PHE A 23 -12.86 -27.01 34.93
N LEU A 24 -14.06 -26.85 35.50
CA LEU A 24 -14.77 -25.58 35.53
C LEU A 24 -14.03 -24.54 36.38
N LEU A 25 -13.42 -24.95 37.50
CA LEU A 25 -12.61 -24.09 38.34
C LEU A 25 -11.35 -23.60 37.60
N VAL A 26 -10.68 -24.48 36.86
CA VAL A 26 -9.52 -24.12 36.03
C VAL A 26 -9.91 -23.10 34.95
N LEU A 27 -11.05 -23.30 34.27
CA LEU A 27 -11.54 -22.36 33.27
C LEU A 27 -11.82 -20.97 33.85
N VAL A 28 -12.43 -20.90 35.04
CA VAL A 28 -12.67 -19.62 35.73
C VAL A 28 -11.36 -18.92 36.06
N VAL A 29 -10.35 -19.65 36.55
CA VAL A 29 -9.04 -19.08 36.86
C VAL A 29 -8.34 -18.54 35.61
N ILE A 30 -8.36 -19.28 34.50
CA ILE A 30 -7.78 -18.82 33.23
C ILE A 30 -8.51 -17.58 32.71
N SER A 31 -9.84 -17.60 32.74
CA SER A 31 -10.67 -16.48 32.28
C SER A 31 -10.38 -15.21 33.09
N LEU A 32 -10.31 -15.31 34.42
CA LEU A 32 -9.93 -14.19 35.28
C LEU A 32 -8.50 -13.73 35.02
N SER A 33 -7.55 -14.66 34.88
CA SER A 33 -6.15 -14.32 34.60
C SER A 33 -6.01 -13.53 33.30
N VAL A 34 -6.70 -13.93 32.24
CA VAL A 34 -6.70 -13.21 30.96
C VAL A 34 -7.43 -11.86 31.09
N PHE A 35 -8.55 -11.81 31.79
CA PHE A 35 -9.30 -10.55 31.99
C PHE A 35 -8.53 -9.51 32.81
N LEU A 36 -7.78 -9.95 33.83
CA LEU A 36 -6.93 -9.08 34.66
C LEU A 36 -5.55 -8.82 34.06
N ALA A 37 -5.14 -9.54 33.02
CA ALA A 37 -3.85 -9.31 32.37
C ALA A 37 -3.86 -7.95 31.64
N LYS A 38 -3.06 -7.01 32.15
CA LYS A 38 -2.80 -5.76 31.44
C LYS A 38 -2.05 -6.06 30.14
N THR A 39 -2.49 -5.48 29.03
CA THR A 39 -1.76 -5.54 27.75
C THR A 39 -0.36 -5.00 27.95
N LYS A 40 0.66 -5.71 27.45
CA LYS A 40 2.02 -5.19 27.44
C LYS A 40 2.03 -3.86 26.70
N GLU A 41 2.61 -2.85 27.32
CA GLU A 41 2.84 -1.56 26.67
C GLU A 41 3.75 -1.82 25.47
N VAL A 42 3.20 -1.61 24.29
CA VAL A 42 3.99 -1.62 23.06
C VAL A 42 4.93 -0.41 23.17
N PRO A 43 6.26 -0.59 23.06
CA PRO A 43 7.16 0.55 23.07
C PRO A 43 6.71 1.52 21.98
N PRO A 44 6.57 2.82 22.28
CA PRO A 44 6.14 3.83 21.32
C PRO A 44 7.29 4.17 20.36
N GLU A 45 7.90 3.17 19.74
CA GLU A 45 8.79 3.38 18.61
C GLU A 45 7.96 3.20 17.34
N GLN A 46 7.85 4.30 16.58
CA GLN A 46 7.04 4.51 15.38
C GLN A 46 5.56 4.84 15.59
N VAL A 47 5.23 5.63 16.61
CA VAL A 47 4.18 6.63 16.36
C VAL A 47 4.75 7.62 15.37
N PHE A 48 4.34 7.48 14.10
CA PHE A 48 4.39 8.56 13.11
C PHE A 48 4.13 9.85 13.86
N ASN A 49 5.15 10.70 13.98
CA ASN A 49 4.98 12.03 14.53
C ASN A 49 4.06 12.72 13.53
N ARG A 50 2.73 12.61 13.71
CA ARG A 50 1.75 13.06 12.73
C ARG A 50 1.89 14.58 12.71
N PRO A 51 2.58 15.17 11.71
CA PRO A 51 2.67 16.61 11.67
C PRO A 51 1.24 17.13 11.60
N LYS A 52 0.90 18.12 12.43
CA LYS A 52 -0.35 18.85 12.25
C LYS A 52 -0.19 19.67 10.97
N ILE A 53 -0.59 19.09 9.85
CA ILE A 53 -0.60 19.76 8.56
C ILE A 53 -1.82 20.68 8.55
N ASN A 54 -1.61 21.97 8.73
CA ASN A 54 -2.62 22.97 8.45
C ASN A 54 -2.58 23.28 6.95
N VAL A 55 -3.52 22.70 6.20
CA VAL A 55 -3.71 23.02 4.79
C VAL A 55 -4.43 24.35 4.69
N ASN A 56 -3.76 25.37 4.17
CA ASN A 56 -4.35 26.68 3.94
C ASN A 56 -5.12 26.67 2.61
N ILE A 57 -6.45 26.49 2.69
CA ILE A 57 -7.33 26.45 1.52
C ILE A 57 -7.62 27.86 0.98
N ASN A 58 -7.32 28.92 1.75
CA ASN A 58 -7.54 30.31 1.33
C ASN A 58 -6.70 30.68 0.10
N ILE A 59 -5.65 29.91 -0.21
CA ILE A 59 -4.86 30.07 -1.42
C ILE A 59 -5.72 29.87 -2.69
N LEU A 60 -6.75 29.03 -2.63
CA LEU A 60 -7.67 28.78 -3.76
C LEU A 60 -8.49 30.01 -4.15
N GLU A 61 -8.68 30.94 -3.23
CA GLU A 61 -9.39 32.19 -3.48
C GLU A 61 -8.46 33.32 -3.93
N SER A 62 -7.15 33.07 -4.02
CA SER A 62 -6.18 34.06 -4.47
C SER A 62 -6.45 34.47 -5.91
N ASN A 63 -6.07 35.70 -6.23
CA ASN A 63 -6.16 36.20 -7.61
C ASN A 63 -5.26 35.40 -8.57
N GLU A 64 -4.21 34.77 -8.04
CA GLU A 64 -3.29 33.91 -8.80
C GLU A 64 -3.98 32.62 -9.26
N ILE A 65 -4.83 32.02 -8.43
CA ILE A 65 -5.55 30.78 -8.77
C ILE A 65 -6.81 31.06 -9.59
N LYS A 66 -7.51 32.18 -9.34
CA LYS A 66 -8.68 32.59 -10.14
C LYS A 66 -8.36 32.85 -11.62
N GLY A 67 -7.11 33.20 -11.94
CA GLY A 67 -6.63 33.38 -13.31
C GLY A 67 -6.16 32.09 -14.00
N LEU A 68 -6.11 30.97 -13.29
CA LEU A 68 -5.72 29.69 -13.89
C LEU A 68 -6.89 29.16 -14.71
N VAL A 69 -6.64 28.95 -16.00
CA VAL A 69 -7.55 28.22 -16.86
C VAL A 69 -7.58 26.77 -16.35
N PRO A 70 -8.77 26.16 -16.14
CA PRO A 70 -8.84 24.76 -15.79
C PRO A 70 -8.05 23.94 -16.82
N PHE A 71 -7.18 23.06 -16.32
CA PHE A 71 -6.45 22.10 -17.16
C PHE A 71 -7.50 21.26 -17.89
N ALA A 72 -7.82 21.64 -19.13
CA ALA A 72 -8.84 20.96 -19.90
C ALA A 72 -8.35 19.57 -20.30
N GLU A 73 -7.07 19.46 -20.66
CA GLU A 73 -6.48 18.26 -21.22
C GLU A 73 -5.00 18.17 -20.78
N MET A 74 -4.56 16.99 -20.35
CA MET A 74 -3.16 16.75 -19.99
C MET A 74 -2.42 16.26 -21.23
N GLU A 75 -1.37 16.99 -21.62
CA GLU A 75 -0.47 16.54 -22.67
C GLU A 75 0.35 15.35 -22.17
N THR A 76 0.36 14.27 -22.96
CA THR A 76 1.19 13.10 -22.74
C THR A 76 2.37 13.10 -23.71
N GLU A 77 3.47 12.46 -23.31
CA GLU A 77 4.67 12.37 -24.13
C GLU A 77 4.56 11.18 -25.08
N PHE A 78 4.68 11.42 -26.38
CA PHE A 78 4.70 10.39 -27.41
C PHE A 78 6.09 10.31 -28.04
N SER A 79 6.64 9.10 -28.15
CA SER A 79 7.82 8.85 -29.00
C SER A 79 7.37 8.58 -30.43
N TYR A 80 8.11 9.12 -31.40
CA TYR A 80 7.80 8.91 -32.82
C TYR A 80 9.02 8.48 -33.62
N GLU A 81 8.75 7.74 -34.69
CA GLU A 81 9.67 7.49 -35.80
C GLU A 81 9.00 8.04 -37.07
N ALA A 82 9.65 8.99 -37.74
CA ALA A 82 9.11 9.64 -38.92
C ALA A 82 10.18 9.82 -40.01
N LEU A 83 9.73 9.98 -41.26
CA LEU A 83 10.59 10.27 -42.41
C LEU A 83 10.49 11.75 -42.76
N THR A 84 11.62 12.41 -42.88
CA THR A 84 11.72 13.76 -43.46
C THR A 84 11.47 13.72 -44.98
N GLU A 85 11.17 14.86 -45.60
CA GLU A 85 11.00 14.99 -47.06
C GLU A 85 12.19 14.43 -47.87
N LYS A 86 13.39 14.38 -47.27
CA LYS A 86 14.61 13.83 -47.87
C LYS A 86 14.76 12.31 -47.70
N GLY A 87 13.74 11.63 -47.18
CA GLY A 87 13.75 10.18 -46.92
C GLY A 87 14.63 9.76 -45.73
N LYS A 88 15.11 10.72 -44.92
CA LYS A 88 15.93 10.43 -43.73
C LYS A 88 15.00 10.16 -42.55
N GLY A 89 15.17 9.01 -41.90
CA GLY A 89 14.47 8.65 -40.67
C GLY A 89 14.93 9.49 -39.50
N GLU A 90 13.98 10.08 -38.78
CA GLU A 90 14.16 10.87 -37.58
C GLU A 90 13.32 10.28 -36.45
N LYS A 91 13.92 10.23 -35.26
CA LYS A 91 13.26 9.78 -34.03
C LYS A 91 13.26 10.92 -33.04
N GLY A 92 12.13 11.13 -32.38
CA GLY A 92 11.97 12.22 -31.43
C GLY A 92 10.83 11.99 -30.47
N LYS A 93 10.50 13.04 -29.73
CA LYS A 93 9.38 13.05 -28.80
C LYS A 93 8.51 14.27 -29.07
N VAL A 94 7.20 14.11 -28.89
CA VAL A 94 6.20 15.18 -29.04
C VAL A 94 5.22 15.13 -27.88
N LEU A 95 4.85 16.30 -27.36
CA LEU A 95 3.80 16.44 -26.36
C LEU A 95 2.48 16.70 -27.11
N ALA A 96 1.44 15.92 -26.81
CA ALA A 96 0.11 16.10 -27.38
C ALA A 96 -0.95 15.53 -26.43
N VAL A 97 -2.21 15.91 -26.61
CA VAL A 97 -3.31 15.32 -25.81
C VAL A 97 -3.65 13.91 -26.28
N SER A 98 -3.47 13.64 -27.58
CA SER A 98 -3.80 12.35 -28.19
C SER A 98 -2.81 11.97 -29.29
N ILE A 99 -2.81 10.69 -29.67
CA ILE A 99 -2.03 10.17 -30.80
C ILE A 99 -2.42 10.89 -32.11
N GLU A 100 -3.70 11.26 -32.25
CA GLU A 100 -4.22 11.95 -33.44
C GLU A 100 -3.69 13.37 -33.54
N GLU A 101 -3.62 14.08 -32.41
CA GLU A 101 -3.00 15.40 -32.35
C GLU A 101 -1.49 15.34 -32.53
N ALA A 102 -0.82 14.35 -31.92
CA ALA A 102 0.61 14.11 -32.14
C ALA A 102 0.91 13.92 -33.63
N ARG A 103 0.07 13.16 -34.35
CA ARG A 103 0.20 12.99 -35.80
C ARG A 103 0.01 14.31 -36.55
N LYS A 104 -1.01 15.10 -36.22
CA LYS A 104 -1.24 16.43 -36.85
C LYS A 104 -0.07 17.37 -36.64
N ILE A 105 0.52 17.39 -35.44
CA ILE A 105 1.70 18.21 -35.13
C ILE A 105 2.89 17.78 -36.00
N LEU A 106 3.13 16.47 -36.12
CA LEU A 106 4.23 15.93 -36.93
C LEU A 106 4.01 16.14 -38.43
N GLU A 107 2.77 16.03 -38.92
CA GLU A 107 2.41 16.36 -40.31
C GLU A 107 2.64 17.85 -40.61
N GLY A 108 2.31 18.74 -39.66
CA GLY A 108 2.60 20.18 -39.77
C GLY A 108 4.09 20.54 -39.80
N LEU A 109 4.96 19.60 -39.40
CA LEU A 109 6.43 19.71 -39.48
C LEU A 109 7.01 19.05 -40.74
N ASN A 110 6.16 18.65 -41.69
CA ASN A 110 6.53 17.91 -42.90
C ASN A 110 7.23 16.56 -42.62
N LEU A 111 6.85 15.91 -41.51
CA LEU A 111 7.34 14.58 -41.15
C LEU A 111 6.27 13.53 -41.44
N SER A 112 6.63 12.51 -42.21
CA SER A 112 5.75 11.36 -42.49
C SER A 112 5.90 10.31 -41.40
N VAL A 113 4.87 10.16 -40.57
CA VAL A 113 4.90 9.29 -39.38
C VAL A 113 4.85 7.81 -39.76
N VAL A 114 5.87 7.05 -39.36
CA VAL A 114 5.93 5.58 -39.49
C VAL A 114 5.37 4.90 -38.24
N LYS A 115 5.72 5.42 -37.06
CA LYS A 115 5.31 4.85 -35.76
C LYS A 115 5.18 5.95 -34.71
N ILE A 116 4.14 5.90 -33.88
CA ILE A 116 3.94 6.73 -32.68
C ILE A 116 3.55 5.82 -31.54
N GLU A 117 4.21 5.96 -30.39
CA GLU A 117 3.91 5.21 -29.16
C GLU A 117 3.91 6.16 -27.96
N GLU A 118 2.93 5.99 -27.08
CA GLU A 118 2.85 6.72 -25.81
C GLU A 118 3.98 6.28 -24.89
N VAL A 119 4.71 7.26 -24.33
CA VAL A 119 5.73 7.01 -23.33
C VAL A 119 5.04 6.96 -21.97
N GLY A 120 5.03 5.79 -21.33
CA GLY A 120 4.49 5.63 -19.99
C GLY A 120 5.25 6.50 -18.99
N ILE A 121 4.65 7.61 -18.55
CA ILE A 121 5.23 8.51 -17.56
C ILE A 121 4.95 7.91 -16.17
N GLY A 122 5.95 7.27 -15.56
CA GLY A 122 5.79 6.73 -14.21
C GLY A 122 6.92 5.80 -13.78
N ARG A 123 6.92 5.41 -12.50
CA ARG A 123 7.77 4.33 -12.01
C ARG A 123 7.11 3.01 -12.36
N GLU A 124 7.89 2.05 -12.85
CA GLU A 124 7.42 0.68 -13.02
C GLU A 124 6.86 0.09 -11.71
N ASN A 125 7.48 0.46 -10.58
CA ASN A 125 7.02 0.10 -9.25
C ASN A 125 6.71 1.35 -8.41
N PRO A 126 5.42 1.63 -8.12
CA PRO A 126 5.02 2.80 -7.33
C PRO A 126 5.42 2.70 -5.84
N PHE A 127 5.84 1.51 -5.37
CA PHE A 127 6.19 1.26 -3.97
C PHE A 127 7.69 1.25 -3.69
N GLU A 128 8.52 1.41 -4.71
CA GLU A 128 9.94 1.48 -4.47
C GLU A 128 10.24 2.79 -3.68
N PRO A 129 11.06 2.77 -2.62
CA PRO A 129 11.34 3.97 -1.84
C PRO A 129 11.99 5.06 -2.69
N TYR A 130 11.71 6.33 -2.38
CA TYR A 130 12.37 7.49 -3.02
C TYR A 130 13.75 7.80 -2.43
N TYR A 131 14.11 7.15 -1.32
CA TYR A 131 15.37 7.36 -0.60
C TYR A 131 16.27 6.14 -0.73
N GLN A 132 17.58 6.37 -0.78
CA GLN A 132 18.57 5.30 -0.76
C GLN A 132 18.59 4.63 0.62
N THR A 133 18.27 3.34 0.69
CA THR A 133 18.49 2.54 1.89
C THR A 133 19.98 2.24 2.01
N ILE A 134 20.68 3.01 2.86
CA ILE A 134 22.08 2.74 3.21
C ILE A 134 22.11 1.38 3.92
N THR A 135 22.39 0.32 3.17
CA THR A 135 22.52 -1.02 3.74
C THR A 135 23.88 -1.08 4.41
N SER A 136 23.91 -0.90 5.73
CA SER A 136 25.15 -1.04 6.51
C SER A 136 25.65 -2.48 6.37
N THR A 137 26.68 -2.69 5.56
CA THR A 137 27.41 -3.96 5.47
C THR A 137 28.06 -4.23 6.82
N LYS A 138 27.45 -5.08 7.65
CA LYS A 138 28.09 -5.62 8.84
C LYS A 138 29.31 -6.43 8.42
N THR A 139 30.49 -5.82 8.49
CA THR A 139 31.78 -6.49 8.33
C THR A 139 31.90 -7.57 9.39
N LYS A 140 31.75 -8.85 9.00
CA LYS A 140 32.19 -9.99 9.82
C LYS A 140 33.70 -9.88 9.99
N LYS A 141 34.15 -9.42 11.16
CA LYS A 141 35.54 -9.62 11.59
C LYS A 141 35.75 -11.12 11.82
N LYS A 142 36.73 -11.67 11.09
CA LYS A 142 37.34 -12.98 11.34
C LYS A 142 38.12 -12.96 12.65
#